data_AF-A0A8T5L8L6-F1
#
_entry.id   AF-A0A8T5L8L6-F1
#
_cell.length_a   1.000
_cell.length_b   1.000
_cell.length_c   1.000
_cell.angle_alpha   90.00
_cell.angle_beta   90.00
_cell.angle_gamma   90.00
#
_symmetry.space_group_name_H-M   'P 1'
#
loop_
_entity.id
_entity.type
_entity.pdbx_description
1 polymer ?
#
loop_
_entity_poly.entity_id
_entity_poly.type
_entity_poly.pdbx_seq_one_letter_code
_entity_poly.pdbx_strand_id
1 'polypeptide(L)'
;EFDGVDDYVEIGTNVSSLRLTSALTVSAWIKYRNSSTLYPGIVDATDETVGGSGYLLYLENTTSNYQAKFMLHNNTRYRVESDSELLEGVWYYLVGTFNGSEQLLYVNGIKQSSTNSNAGVNYSSSLHLIGKYDAGGNHYFNGTIDEVRIWNRSLSAEEVAQQYMSNLNKYDSDSWLLYVNQSKNDTTALADGNYTYYASAKDASGNENRTDVWEVQIYSVDTTAPVINLSTPADDTSTTTTSHNFIFNVTDDNEISNCSLIVDNSVSVYNSSAITKSELNTITQTLSAGTHTWNVNCTDASNNIGSSTIYDLIITTPSSSTSSTSSGGGSGGGGGGTVSSTRKTGFRVSPSEINEKMVVREAKSVKMNVENTGDMKVVVVLSMGELKDIVFVSENEFQLGVDETREIELNIIAPDEAGIYAGFLRFEGSDGSVHEVPIAINVRSGKFLFDTSISVLADVVSLGNVLMTHVNLIEVGRNEKLDVTANYIIRDYQGKTYYESSDTFFVEGDKEYDKEFSLAGLPEGKYLVGVELVYPDGIATSSASFQIVRDEFNIRMLILIGLGVLMFGVIILVVMMVRRRRKIRRKK
;
A
#
# COMPACT_ATOMS: atom_id res chain seq x y z
N GLU A 1 -1.20 -6.78 -34.12
CA GLU A 1 -2.16 -7.90 -33.99
C GLU A 1 -2.11 -8.68 -35.30
N PHE A 2 -2.20 -10.01 -35.24
CA PHE A 2 -2.12 -10.92 -36.38
C PHE A 2 -3.48 -11.59 -36.59
N ASP A 3 -3.94 -11.70 -37.84
CA ASP A 3 -5.28 -12.18 -38.18
C ASP A 3 -5.40 -13.70 -38.42
N GLY A 4 -4.27 -14.42 -38.46
CA GLY A 4 -4.22 -15.85 -38.75
C GLY A 4 -4.34 -16.23 -40.22
N VAL A 5 -4.26 -15.27 -41.15
CA VAL A 5 -4.41 -15.49 -42.60
C VAL A 5 -3.12 -15.20 -43.35
N ASP A 6 -2.57 -13.99 -43.24
CA ASP A 6 -1.37 -13.59 -43.98
C ASP A 6 -0.44 -12.62 -43.22
N ASP A 7 -0.81 -12.21 -42.01
CA ASP A 7 0.02 -11.33 -41.19
C ASP A 7 1.24 -12.04 -40.61
N TYR A 8 2.42 -11.45 -40.80
CA TYR A 8 3.65 -11.82 -40.12
C TYR A 8 4.67 -10.66 -40.15
N VAL A 9 5.69 -10.74 -39.31
CA VAL A 9 6.85 -9.84 -39.37
C VAL A 9 8.05 -10.61 -39.86
N GLU A 10 8.67 -10.14 -40.93
CA GLU A 10 9.94 -10.65 -41.43
C GLU A 10 11.09 -9.79 -40.91
N ILE A 11 11.95 -10.39 -40.08
CA ILE A 11 13.15 -9.71 -39.55
C ILE A 11 14.24 -9.67 -40.63
N GLY A 12 14.28 -10.69 -41.49
CA GLY A 12 15.14 -10.76 -42.66
C GLY A 12 15.75 -12.14 -42.87
N THR A 13 16.39 -12.32 -44.02
CA THR A 13 17.13 -13.53 -44.37
C THR A 13 18.56 -13.47 -43.84
N ASN A 14 19.09 -14.59 -43.34
CA ASN A 14 20.51 -14.73 -42.98
C ASN A 14 21.03 -13.79 -41.87
N VAL A 15 20.19 -13.44 -40.90
CA VAL A 15 20.57 -12.64 -39.74
C VAL A 15 21.51 -13.44 -38.82
N SER A 16 22.83 -13.26 -38.97
CA SER A 16 23.84 -14.11 -38.32
C SER A 16 23.79 -14.08 -36.79
N SER A 17 23.36 -12.96 -36.19
CA SER A 17 23.21 -12.82 -34.73
C SER A 17 22.08 -13.67 -34.14
N LEU A 18 21.13 -14.13 -34.97
CA LEU A 18 20.01 -14.96 -34.55
C LEU A 18 20.23 -16.46 -34.85
N ARG A 19 21.37 -16.82 -35.44
CA ARG A 19 21.77 -18.20 -35.73
C ARG A 19 22.48 -18.84 -34.55
N LEU A 20 21.70 -19.14 -33.52
CA LEU A 20 22.20 -19.58 -32.22
C LEU A 20 22.39 -21.10 -32.17
N THR A 21 23.63 -21.58 -32.03
CA THR A 21 23.96 -23.02 -32.18
C THR A 21 24.33 -23.74 -30.89
N SER A 22 24.90 -23.03 -29.91
CA SER A 22 25.44 -23.60 -28.68
C SER A 22 24.50 -23.49 -27.48
N ALA A 23 23.82 -22.36 -27.35
CA ALA A 23 22.81 -22.12 -26.32
C ALA A 23 21.89 -20.99 -26.79
N LEU A 24 20.64 -21.00 -26.38
CA LEU A 24 19.69 -19.97 -26.73
C LEU A 24 18.52 -19.88 -25.77
N THR A 25 17.85 -18.73 -25.79
CA THR A 25 16.52 -18.54 -25.21
C THR A 25 15.66 -17.75 -26.18
N VAL A 26 14.41 -18.14 -26.35
CA VAL A 26 13.40 -17.39 -27.11
C VAL A 26 12.19 -17.21 -26.21
N SER A 27 11.67 -15.98 -26.11
CA SER A 27 10.44 -15.70 -25.38
C SER A 27 9.51 -14.76 -26.11
N ALA A 28 8.23 -14.85 -25.77
CA ALA A 28 7.20 -13.91 -26.18
C ALA A 28 6.02 -13.94 -25.20
N TRP A 29 5.37 -12.80 -25.02
CA TRP A 29 3.99 -12.76 -24.51
C TRP A 29 3.04 -13.03 -25.67
N ILE A 30 2.05 -13.89 -25.47
CA ILE A 30 1.03 -14.20 -26.46
C ILE A 30 -0.38 -14.15 -25.87
N LYS A 31 -1.34 -13.75 -26.68
CA LYS A 31 -2.77 -13.97 -26.44
C LYS A 31 -3.39 -14.38 -27.76
N TYR A 32 -3.67 -15.68 -27.88
CA TYR A 32 -4.13 -16.26 -29.13
C TYR A 32 -5.67 -16.27 -29.22
N ARG A 33 -6.16 -16.31 -30.46
CA ARG A 33 -7.55 -16.67 -30.80
C ARG A 33 -7.55 -17.99 -31.55
N ASN A 34 -8.53 -18.83 -31.29
CA ASN A 34 -8.60 -20.14 -31.91
C ASN A 34 -8.71 -20.01 -33.43
N SER A 35 -8.03 -20.91 -34.15
CA SER A 35 -8.07 -20.98 -35.60
C SER A 35 -8.02 -22.44 -36.07
N SER A 36 -8.29 -22.68 -37.35
CA SER A 36 -8.11 -24.02 -37.93
C SER A 36 -6.64 -24.34 -38.24
N THR A 37 -5.70 -23.45 -37.92
CA THR A 37 -4.27 -23.64 -38.16
C THR A 37 -3.73 -24.71 -37.22
N LEU A 38 -3.04 -25.71 -37.77
CA LEU A 38 -2.45 -26.80 -37.00
C LEU A 38 -1.21 -26.37 -36.22
N TYR A 39 -0.38 -25.48 -36.80
CA TYR A 39 0.91 -25.05 -36.24
C TYR A 39 1.10 -23.53 -36.26
N PRO A 40 0.34 -22.72 -35.48
CA PRO A 40 0.53 -21.28 -35.46
C PRO A 40 1.94 -20.91 -34.95
N GLY A 41 2.77 -20.31 -35.81
CA GLY A 41 4.14 -19.94 -35.43
C GLY A 41 4.20 -18.65 -34.62
N ILE A 42 4.98 -18.62 -33.54
CA ILE A 42 5.17 -17.43 -32.72
C ILE A 42 6.50 -16.77 -33.08
N VAL A 43 7.60 -17.52 -32.99
CA VAL A 43 8.94 -17.11 -33.43
C VAL A 43 9.57 -18.27 -34.18
N ASP A 44 9.86 -18.06 -35.47
CA ASP A 44 10.45 -19.05 -36.36
C ASP A 44 11.83 -18.59 -36.82
N ALA A 45 12.80 -19.47 -36.66
CA ALA A 45 14.14 -19.35 -37.23
C ALA A 45 14.56 -20.66 -37.91
N THR A 46 13.59 -21.48 -38.33
CA THR A 46 13.84 -22.76 -38.95
C THR A 46 14.14 -22.65 -40.44
N ASP A 47 14.87 -23.64 -40.94
CA ASP A 47 14.98 -23.96 -42.36
C ASP A 47 14.50 -25.39 -42.53
N GLU A 48 13.32 -25.57 -43.12
CA GLU A 48 12.67 -26.86 -43.34
C GLU A 48 13.08 -27.53 -44.67
N THR A 49 14.06 -26.98 -45.39
CA THR A 49 14.65 -27.65 -46.56
C THR A 49 15.47 -28.90 -46.15
N VAL A 50 15.92 -29.70 -47.13
CA VAL A 50 16.49 -31.04 -46.89
C VAL A 50 17.61 -31.00 -45.83
N GLY A 51 17.31 -31.55 -44.65
CA GLY A 51 18.22 -31.60 -43.51
C GLY A 51 17.81 -30.76 -42.30
N GLY A 52 16.79 -29.90 -42.40
CA GLY A 52 16.01 -29.36 -41.28
C GLY A 52 16.79 -28.73 -40.12
N SER A 53 16.75 -27.41 -39.99
CA SER A 53 17.68 -26.69 -39.11
C SER A 53 16.99 -25.53 -38.36
N GLY A 54 17.51 -25.05 -37.23
CA GLY A 54 16.98 -23.89 -36.50
C GLY A 54 16.13 -24.19 -35.24
N TYR A 55 15.40 -23.18 -34.78
CA TYR A 55 14.49 -23.26 -33.63
C TYR A 55 13.12 -22.65 -33.94
N LEU A 56 12.10 -23.13 -33.24
CA LEU A 56 10.72 -22.66 -33.38
C LEU A 56 10.01 -22.62 -32.02
N LEU A 57 9.44 -21.47 -31.68
CA LEU A 57 8.42 -21.33 -30.64
C LEU A 57 7.06 -21.22 -31.34
N TYR A 58 6.13 -22.12 -31.05
CA TYR A 58 4.85 -22.24 -31.77
C TYR A 58 3.76 -22.87 -30.90
N LEU A 59 2.54 -22.86 -31.42
CA LEU A 59 1.41 -23.58 -30.88
C LEU A 59 1.12 -24.83 -31.74
N GLU A 60 0.62 -25.91 -31.14
CA GLU A 60 0.05 -27.05 -31.88
C GLU A 60 -1.42 -27.24 -31.51
N ASN A 61 -2.29 -27.29 -32.53
CA ASN A 61 -3.73 -27.47 -32.35
C ASN A 61 -3.99 -28.89 -31.86
N THR A 62 -4.75 -29.02 -30.77
CA THR A 62 -5.21 -30.30 -30.23
C THR A 62 -6.68 -30.52 -30.61
N THR A 63 -7.48 -31.09 -29.71
CA THR A 63 -8.89 -31.41 -30.02
C THR A 63 -9.80 -30.17 -29.86
N SER A 64 -9.38 -29.17 -29.09
CA SER A 64 -10.21 -27.99 -28.78
C SER A 64 -9.45 -26.70 -28.48
N ASN A 65 -8.15 -26.76 -28.15
CA ASN A 65 -7.31 -25.59 -27.89
C ASN A 65 -5.89 -25.84 -28.44
N TYR A 66 -4.93 -25.02 -28.00
CA TYR A 66 -3.53 -25.16 -28.36
C TYR A 66 -2.65 -25.57 -27.18
N GLN A 67 -1.62 -26.37 -27.45
CA GLN A 67 -0.47 -26.52 -26.55
C GLN A 67 0.70 -25.67 -27.03
N ALA A 68 1.45 -25.08 -26.10
CA ALA A 68 2.70 -24.40 -26.44
C ALA A 68 3.81 -25.41 -26.69
N LYS A 69 4.63 -25.16 -27.72
CA LYS A 69 5.75 -26.01 -28.08
C LYS A 69 7.00 -25.21 -28.39
N PHE A 70 8.13 -25.74 -27.96
CA PHE A 70 9.44 -25.29 -28.37
C PHE A 70 10.19 -26.43 -29.06
N MET A 71 10.68 -26.15 -30.27
CA MET A 71 11.35 -27.12 -31.13
C MET A 71 12.76 -26.67 -31.48
N LEU A 72 13.69 -27.61 -31.41
CA LEU A 72 14.99 -27.50 -32.07
C LEU A 72 15.05 -28.49 -33.22
N HIS A 73 15.62 -28.06 -34.34
CA HIS A 73 15.78 -28.86 -35.55
C HIS A 73 17.27 -28.95 -35.92
N ASN A 74 17.77 -30.17 -36.08
CA ASN A 74 19.08 -30.46 -36.66
C ASN A 74 19.04 -31.85 -37.32
N ASN A 75 18.43 -31.96 -38.50
CA ASN A 75 18.05 -33.20 -39.19
C ASN A 75 17.04 -34.09 -38.44
N THR A 76 16.88 -33.87 -37.14
CA THR A 76 15.88 -34.47 -36.26
C THR A 76 15.18 -33.34 -35.49
N ARG A 77 13.88 -33.48 -35.26
CA ARG A 77 13.07 -32.53 -34.49
C ARG A 77 13.01 -32.96 -33.03
N TYR A 78 13.50 -32.11 -32.13
CA TYR A 78 13.39 -32.27 -30.69
C TYR A 78 12.36 -31.29 -30.18
N ARG A 79 11.38 -31.76 -29.42
CA ARG A 79 10.23 -30.94 -28.99
C ARG A 79 10.00 -31.09 -27.50
N VAL A 80 9.63 -29.99 -26.88
CA VAL A 80 9.06 -29.90 -25.53
C VAL A 80 7.71 -29.20 -25.65
N GLU A 81 6.78 -29.56 -24.79
CA GLU A 81 5.39 -29.10 -24.83
C GLU A 81 4.89 -28.69 -23.44
N SER A 82 3.86 -27.84 -23.39
CA SER A 82 3.22 -27.47 -22.12
C SER A 82 2.44 -28.66 -21.55
N ASP A 83 2.40 -28.79 -20.22
CA ASP A 83 1.73 -29.94 -19.57
C ASP A 83 0.21 -29.93 -19.79
N SER A 84 -0.34 -28.76 -20.07
CA SER A 84 -1.76 -28.53 -20.34
C SER A 84 -1.97 -27.65 -21.56
N GLU A 85 -3.20 -27.68 -22.08
CA GLU A 85 -3.66 -26.77 -23.13
C GLU A 85 -3.77 -25.34 -22.59
N LEU A 86 -3.40 -24.37 -23.42
CA LEU A 86 -3.59 -22.95 -23.15
C LEU A 86 -5.03 -22.55 -23.42
N LEU A 87 -5.58 -21.64 -22.63
CA LEU A 87 -6.94 -21.12 -22.84
C LEU A 87 -6.95 -19.96 -23.84
N GLU A 88 -7.93 -19.95 -24.72
CA GLU A 88 -8.13 -18.86 -25.70
C GLU A 88 -8.35 -17.51 -25.00
N GLY A 89 -7.79 -16.44 -25.56
CA GLY A 89 -8.02 -15.07 -25.07
C GLY A 89 -7.30 -14.72 -23.75
N VAL A 90 -6.47 -15.61 -23.22
CA VAL A 90 -5.64 -15.40 -22.04
C VAL A 90 -4.20 -15.06 -22.45
N TRP A 91 -3.56 -14.16 -21.70
CA TRP A 91 -2.14 -13.85 -21.88
C TRP A 91 -1.25 -14.94 -21.28
N TYR A 92 -0.27 -15.38 -22.04
CA TYR A 92 0.76 -16.32 -21.60
C TYR A 92 2.15 -15.79 -21.94
N TYR A 93 3.09 -15.93 -21.01
CA TYR A 93 4.51 -15.73 -21.28
C TYR A 93 5.16 -17.08 -21.57
N LEU A 94 5.58 -17.29 -22.82
CA LEU A 94 6.17 -18.54 -23.27
C LEU A 94 7.68 -18.37 -23.42
N VAL A 95 8.45 -19.33 -22.90
CA VAL A 95 9.91 -19.31 -23.01
C VAL A 95 10.45 -20.69 -23.37
N GLY A 96 11.19 -20.78 -24.46
CA GLY A 96 12.02 -21.95 -24.80
C GLY A 96 13.48 -21.66 -24.49
N THR A 97 14.15 -22.53 -23.72
CA THR A 97 15.61 -22.42 -23.47
C THR A 97 16.36 -23.67 -23.94
N PHE A 98 17.62 -23.49 -24.30
CA PHE A 98 18.56 -24.57 -24.60
C PHE A 98 19.95 -24.21 -24.14
N ASN A 99 20.59 -25.10 -23.38
CA ASN A 99 21.92 -24.87 -22.79
C ASN A 99 23.08 -25.60 -23.50
N GLY A 100 22.79 -26.27 -24.62
CA GLY A 100 23.75 -27.10 -25.36
C GLY A 100 23.56 -28.60 -25.16
N SER A 101 22.80 -29.02 -24.15
CA SER A 101 22.49 -30.44 -23.88
C SER A 101 21.01 -30.70 -23.55
N GLU A 102 20.33 -29.76 -22.91
CA GLU A 102 18.94 -29.86 -22.51
C GLU A 102 18.15 -28.67 -23.06
N GLN A 103 16.96 -28.96 -23.62
CA GLN A 103 15.98 -27.94 -23.96
C GLN A 103 14.80 -27.99 -22.99
N LEU A 104 14.26 -26.81 -22.67
CA LEU A 104 13.21 -26.60 -21.68
C LEU A 104 12.10 -25.70 -22.24
N LEU A 105 10.87 -25.92 -21.79
CA LEU A 105 9.75 -25.00 -22.02
C LEU A 105 9.23 -24.49 -20.67
N TYR A 106 8.98 -23.18 -20.62
CA TYR A 106 8.33 -22.51 -19.49
C TYR A 106 7.06 -21.81 -19.97
N VAL A 107 6.05 -21.81 -19.10
CA VAL A 107 4.81 -21.06 -19.26
C VAL A 107 4.62 -20.23 -17.99
N ASN A 108 4.45 -18.91 -18.14
CA ASN A 108 4.27 -17.96 -17.04
C ASN A 108 5.36 -18.08 -15.96
N GLY A 109 6.61 -18.22 -16.39
CA GLY A 109 7.77 -18.35 -15.50
C GLY A 109 8.00 -19.77 -14.93
N ILE A 110 7.07 -20.71 -15.10
CA ILE A 110 7.12 -22.05 -14.51
C ILE A 110 7.55 -23.08 -15.56
N LYS A 111 8.58 -23.89 -15.25
CA LYS A 111 9.02 -25.02 -16.09
C LYS A 111 7.88 -26.01 -16.30
N GLN A 112 7.61 -26.38 -17.54
CA GLN A 112 6.64 -27.40 -17.92
C GLN A 112 7.37 -28.72 -18.19
N SER A 113 8.13 -28.78 -19.28
CA SER A 113 8.80 -30.01 -19.73
C SER A 113 10.25 -29.76 -20.14
N SER A 114 11.02 -30.85 -20.21
CA SER A 114 12.38 -30.83 -20.74
C SER A 114 12.71 -32.11 -21.50
N THR A 115 13.71 -32.01 -22.38
CA THR A 115 14.29 -33.19 -23.03
C THR A 115 15.76 -32.97 -23.30
N ASN A 116 16.54 -34.05 -23.27
CA ASN A 116 17.93 -34.02 -23.67
C ASN A 116 17.99 -33.92 -25.20
N SER A 117 18.59 -32.85 -25.69
CA SER A 117 18.96 -32.69 -27.09
C SER A 117 20.48 -32.68 -27.17
N ASN A 118 21.08 -33.81 -27.55
CA ASN A 118 22.51 -33.89 -27.87
C ASN A 118 22.85 -33.18 -29.19
N ALA A 119 21.84 -32.69 -29.90
CA ALA A 119 22.00 -31.98 -31.15
C ALA A 119 22.02 -30.47 -30.85
N GLY A 120 23.17 -29.84 -31.05
CA GLY A 120 23.22 -28.38 -31.24
C GLY A 120 22.33 -27.97 -32.42
N VAL A 121 22.03 -26.70 -32.54
CA VAL A 121 21.25 -26.20 -33.69
C VAL A 121 22.19 -26.05 -34.88
N ASN A 122 21.89 -26.71 -35.99
CA ASN A 122 22.56 -26.44 -37.27
C ASN A 122 21.79 -25.31 -37.99
N TYR A 123 22.47 -24.52 -38.83
CA TYR A 123 21.83 -23.53 -39.69
C TYR A 123 22.31 -23.71 -41.12
N SER A 124 21.45 -24.27 -41.97
CA SER A 124 21.39 -23.88 -43.38
C SER A 124 20.52 -22.61 -43.46
N SER A 125 20.74 -21.76 -44.45
CA SER A 125 20.17 -20.40 -44.51
C SER A 125 18.68 -20.28 -44.10
N SER A 126 18.39 -19.72 -42.92
CA SER A 126 17.01 -19.55 -42.43
C SER A 126 16.49 -18.11 -42.56
N LEU A 127 15.18 -18.04 -42.72
CA LEU A 127 14.33 -16.87 -42.59
C LEU A 127 13.96 -16.70 -41.11
N HIS A 128 13.85 -15.47 -40.62
CA HIS A 128 13.44 -15.19 -39.24
C HIS A 128 12.10 -14.47 -39.23
N LEU A 129 11.09 -15.12 -38.66
CA LEU A 129 9.71 -14.67 -38.70
C LEU A 129 9.11 -14.57 -37.29
N ILE A 130 8.21 -13.61 -37.12
CA ILE A 130 7.29 -13.54 -35.98
C ILE A 130 5.87 -13.66 -36.52
N GLY A 131 5.05 -14.51 -35.88
CA GLY A 131 3.66 -14.72 -36.26
C GLY A 131 3.41 -15.73 -37.38
N LYS A 132 4.43 -16.49 -37.81
CA LYS A 132 4.32 -17.56 -38.82
C LYS A 132 5.38 -18.63 -38.63
N TYR A 133 5.04 -19.89 -38.94
CA TYR A 133 5.99 -21.00 -39.13
C TYR A 133 6.12 -21.36 -40.62
N ASP A 134 7.33 -21.29 -41.18
CA ASP A 134 7.59 -21.46 -42.62
C ASP A 134 7.91 -22.91 -43.04
N ALA A 135 7.01 -23.84 -42.76
CA ALA A 135 7.15 -25.26 -43.14
C ALA A 135 6.33 -25.70 -44.37
N GLY A 136 5.82 -24.74 -45.14
CA GLY A 136 4.82 -25.00 -46.18
C GLY A 136 3.44 -25.30 -45.59
N GLY A 137 2.45 -24.46 -45.92
CA GLY A 137 1.11 -24.53 -45.36
C GLY A 137 0.65 -23.19 -44.76
N ASN A 138 -0.57 -23.16 -44.23
CA ASN A 138 -1.14 -21.97 -43.59
C ASN A 138 -0.87 -22.05 -42.07
N HIS A 139 0.24 -21.48 -41.63
CA HIS A 139 0.77 -21.60 -40.26
C HIS A 139 0.90 -20.24 -39.56
N TYR A 140 -0.03 -19.34 -39.86
CA TYR A 140 -0.09 -18.00 -39.31
C TYR A 140 -0.68 -17.99 -37.91
N PHE A 141 -0.16 -17.10 -37.08
CA PHE A 141 -0.66 -16.83 -35.74
C PHE A 141 -1.91 -15.97 -35.79
N ASN A 142 -2.94 -16.32 -35.01
CA ASN A 142 -4.13 -15.51 -34.83
C ASN A 142 -4.16 -14.96 -33.41
N GLY A 143 -4.04 -13.64 -33.23
CA GLY A 143 -4.05 -12.97 -31.94
C GLY A 143 -2.95 -11.90 -31.79
N THR A 144 -2.54 -11.65 -30.56
CA THR A 144 -1.49 -10.66 -30.23
C THR A 144 -0.23 -11.34 -29.72
N ILE A 145 0.91 -10.90 -30.22
CA ILE A 145 2.25 -11.25 -29.73
C ILE A 145 2.86 -9.94 -29.24
N ASP A 146 3.49 -9.96 -28.07
CA ASP A 146 4.18 -8.81 -27.50
C ASP A 146 5.54 -9.23 -26.92
N GLU A 147 6.44 -8.26 -26.79
CA GLU A 147 7.67 -8.39 -26.01
C GLU A 147 8.56 -9.60 -26.40
N VAL A 148 8.69 -9.82 -27.71
CA VAL A 148 9.53 -10.89 -28.30
C VAL A 148 11.00 -10.64 -27.99
N ARG A 149 11.66 -11.64 -27.39
CA ARG A 149 13.08 -11.56 -27.03
C ARG A 149 13.82 -12.84 -27.41
N ILE A 150 15.08 -12.67 -27.82
CA ILE A 150 15.98 -13.76 -28.21
C ILE A 150 17.34 -13.51 -27.56
N TRP A 151 17.88 -14.51 -26.86
CA TRP A 151 19.20 -14.46 -26.23
C TRP A 151 20.09 -15.55 -26.78
N ASN A 152 21.37 -15.22 -26.95
CA ASN A 152 22.44 -16.16 -27.33
C ASN A 152 22.98 -17.01 -26.16
N ARG A 153 22.17 -17.18 -25.11
CA ARG A 153 22.46 -17.98 -23.93
C ARG A 153 21.18 -18.63 -23.40
N SER A 154 21.33 -19.71 -22.63
CA SER A 154 20.24 -20.23 -21.82
C SER A 154 20.01 -19.29 -20.63
N LEU A 155 18.77 -18.87 -20.42
CA LEU A 155 18.35 -18.30 -19.15
C LEU A 155 18.18 -19.40 -18.09
N SER A 156 18.44 -19.08 -16.83
CA SER A 156 18.09 -19.94 -15.69
C SER A 156 16.59 -19.88 -15.39
N ALA A 157 16.08 -20.81 -14.57
CA ALA A 157 14.67 -20.79 -14.16
C ALA A 157 14.31 -19.49 -13.42
N GLU A 158 15.24 -18.97 -12.61
CA GLU A 158 15.10 -17.72 -11.87
C GLU A 158 15.08 -16.52 -12.82
N GLU A 159 15.96 -16.48 -13.83
CA GLU A 159 15.95 -15.42 -14.84
C GLU A 159 14.66 -15.43 -15.67
N VAL A 160 14.14 -16.61 -16.00
CA VAL A 160 12.86 -16.76 -16.70
C VAL A 160 11.68 -16.28 -15.83
N ALA A 161 11.66 -16.65 -14.55
CA ALA A 161 10.67 -16.16 -13.60
C ALA A 161 10.76 -14.64 -13.43
N GLN A 162 11.96 -14.09 -13.34
CA GLN A 162 12.18 -12.65 -13.29
C GLN A 162 11.67 -11.96 -14.56
N GLN A 163 11.93 -12.49 -15.75
CA GLN A 163 11.39 -11.91 -16.99
C GLN A 163 9.86 -11.96 -17.06
N TYR A 164 9.24 -13.00 -16.51
CA TYR A 164 7.78 -13.08 -16.40
C TYR A 164 7.22 -11.99 -15.46
N MET A 165 7.89 -11.76 -14.33
CA MET A 165 7.48 -10.77 -13.31
C MET A 165 7.96 -9.35 -13.61
N SER A 166 8.85 -9.20 -14.59
CA SER A 166 9.40 -7.91 -15.03
C SER A 166 8.65 -7.43 -16.24
N ASN A 167 8.09 -6.23 -16.16
CA ASN A 167 7.52 -5.56 -17.31
C ASN A 167 8.29 -4.27 -17.57
N LEU A 168 9.02 -4.25 -18.70
CA LEU A 168 9.71 -3.06 -19.18
C LEU A 168 8.79 -2.35 -20.16
N ASN A 169 8.00 -1.40 -19.68
CA ASN A 169 7.05 -0.66 -20.48
C ASN A 169 7.65 0.66 -20.94
N LYS A 170 7.57 0.95 -22.24
CA LYS A 170 7.79 2.31 -22.75
C LYS A 170 6.50 3.11 -22.52
N TYR A 171 6.51 4.03 -21.56
CA TYR A 171 5.33 4.85 -21.22
C TYR A 171 5.37 6.25 -21.82
N ASP A 172 6.51 6.67 -22.37
CA ASP A 172 6.65 7.89 -23.19
C ASP A 172 7.65 7.65 -24.33
N SER A 173 7.64 8.52 -25.32
CA SER A 173 8.57 8.62 -26.45
C SER A 173 10.04 8.41 -26.07
N ASP A 174 10.48 8.92 -24.91
CA ASP A 174 11.85 8.82 -24.44
C ASP A 174 11.99 8.18 -23.04
N SER A 175 10.90 7.65 -22.45
CA SER A 175 10.90 7.13 -21.08
C SER A 175 10.43 5.69 -20.98
N TRP A 176 11.16 4.91 -20.17
CA TRP A 176 10.92 3.50 -19.91
C TRP A 176 10.70 3.28 -18.43
N LEU A 177 9.68 2.50 -18.08
CA LEU A 177 9.39 2.02 -16.73
C LEU A 177 9.77 0.55 -16.69
N LEU A 178 10.74 0.21 -15.85
CA LEU A 178 10.98 -1.18 -15.47
C LEU A 178 10.21 -1.44 -14.17
N TYR A 179 9.10 -2.15 -14.27
CA TYR A 179 8.40 -2.69 -13.11
C TYR A 179 8.88 -4.12 -12.89
N VAL A 180 9.38 -4.45 -11.70
CA VAL A 180 9.73 -5.82 -11.32
C VAL A 180 8.98 -6.17 -10.04
N ASN A 181 7.97 -7.04 -10.14
CA ASN A 181 7.38 -7.62 -8.94
C ASN A 181 8.28 -8.76 -8.45
N GLN A 182 9.25 -8.46 -7.56
CA GLN A 182 10.23 -9.44 -7.12
C GLN A 182 9.70 -10.49 -6.12
N SER A 183 8.40 -10.62 -5.87
CA SER A 183 7.89 -11.79 -5.15
C SER A 183 8.29 -13.08 -5.89
N LYS A 184 8.69 -14.16 -5.20
CA LYS A 184 8.98 -15.47 -5.85
C LYS A 184 7.78 -15.99 -6.65
N ASN A 185 6.57 -15.56 -6.28
CA ASN A 185 5.30 -15.68 -7.00
C ASN A 185 4.24 -14.79 -6.31
N ASP A 186 3.02 -14.71 -6.86
CA ASP A 186 1.86 -13.94 -6.35
C ASP A 186 1.53 -14.14 -4.86
N THR A 187 2.10 -15.17 -4.21
CA THR A 187 1.84 -15.53 -2.81
C THR A 187 3.10 -15.67 -1.94
N THR A 188 4.30 -15.51 -2.50
CA THR A 188 5.57 -15.79 -1.77
C THR A 188 6.52 -14.59 -1.86
N ALA A 189 6.77 -13.95 -0.72
CA ALA A 189 7.72 -12.83 -0.62
C ALA A 189 9.16 -13.25 -1.00
N LEU A 190 10.01 -12.25 -1.22
CA LEU A 190 11.46 -12.46 -1.34
C LEU A 190 12.00 -13.13 -0.08
N ALA A 191 13.01 -13.97 -0.26
CA ALA A 191 13.74 -14.52 0.87
C ALA A 191 14.60 -13.43 1.52
N ASP A 192 14.89 -13.57 2.81
CA ASP A 192 15.84 -12.71 3.50
C ASP A 192 17.18 -12.67 2.78
N GLY A 193 17.72 -11.48 2.58
CA GLY A 193 18.98 -11.29 1.87
C GLY A 193 19.14 -9.91 1.26
N ASN A 194 20.32 -9.73 0.66
CA ASN A 194 20.69 -8.51 -0.04
C ASN A 194 20.42 -8.69 -1.52
N TYR A 195 19.60 -7.81 -2.07
CA TYR A 195 19.26 -7.72 -3.48
C TYR A 195 19.93 -6.50 -4.07
N THR A 196 20.36 -6.59 -5.33
CA THR A 196 20.93 -5.44 -6.03
C THR A 196 20.20 -5.23 -7.34
N TYR A 197 19.97 -3.97 -7.69
CA TYR A 197 19.37 -3.61 -8.97
C TYR A 197 20.09 -2.43 -9.62
N TYR A 198 20.15 -2.46 -10.95
CA TYR A 198 20.65 -1.38 -11.80
C TYR A 198 19.99 -1.48 -13.17
N ALA A 199 19.92 -0.38 -13.90
CA ALA A 199 19.50 -0.36 -15.29
C ALA A 199 20.70 -0.06 -16.20
N SER A 200 20.79 -0.71 -17.36
CA SER A 200 21.73 -0.32 -18.41
C SER A 200 21.01 -0.11 -19.74
N ALA A 201 21.53 0.82 -20.54
CA ALA A 201 21.07 1.09 -21.88
C ALA A 201 22.27 1.03 -22.83
N LYS A 202 22.12 0.30 -23.95
CA LYS A 202 23.12 0.18 -25.01
C LYS A 202 22.56 0.70 -26.32
N ASP A 203 23.27 1.61 -26.96
CA ASP A 203 22.89 2.10 -28.29
C ASP A 203 23.30 1.12 -29.40
N ALA A 204 22.80 1.34 -30.63
CA ALA A 204 23.10 0.50 -31.79
C ALA A 204 24.59 0.51 -32.21
N SER A 205 25.37 1.48 -31.73
CA SER A 205 26.82 1.56 -31.95
C SER A 205 27.61 0.82 -30.86
N GLY A 206 26.92 0.24 -29.88
CA GLY A 206 27.50 -0.53 -28.79
C GLY A 206 27.90 0.31 -27.58
N ASN A 207 27.63 1.62 -27.55
CA ASN A 207 27.91 2.44 -26.37
C ASN A 207 26.91 2.10 -25.27
N GLU A 208 27.41 1.82 -24.07
CA GLU A 208 26.59 1.43 -22.93
C GLU A 208 26.72 2.46 -21.80
N ASN A 209 25.60 2.79 -21.17
CA ASN A 209 25.58 3.53 -19.92
C ASN A 209 24.74 2.77 -18.89
N ARG A 210 25.08 2.93 -17.61
CA ARG A 210 24.45 2.21 -16.50
C ARG A 210 24.14 3.16 -15.36
N THR A 211 23.04 2.92 -14.67
CA THR A 211 22.77 3.60 -13.39
C THR A 211 23.75 3.14 -12.31
N ASP A 212 23.74 3.86 -11.19
CA ASP A 212 24.29 3.35 -9.95
C ASP A 212 23.63 2.02 -9.54
N VAL A 213 24.36 1.22 -8.78
CA VAL A 213 23.85 -0.02 -8.19
C VAL A 213 23.16 0.32 -6.89
N TRP A 214 21.90 -0.06 -6.79
CA TRP A 214 21.11 0.09 -5.58
C TRP A 214 21.10 -1.24 -4.83
N GLU A 215 21.29 -1.20 -3.52
CA GLU A 215 21.16 -2.37 -2.65
C GLU A 215 19.86 -2.27 -1.86
N VAL A 216 19.12 -3.38 -1.79
CA VAL A 216 17.90 -3.53 -0.99
C VAL A 216 18.10 -4.73 -0.08
N GLN A 217 17.96 -4.52 1.22
CA GLN A 217 18.00 -5.62 2.19
C GLN A 217 16.58 -6.02 2.57
N ILE A 218 16.27 -7.29 2.41
CA ILE A 218 15.00 -7.89 2.86
C ILE A 218 15.29 -8.71 4.11
N TYR A 219 14.49 -8.50 5.15
CA TYR A 219 14.53 -9.26 6.40
C TYR A 219 13.12 -9.71 6.76
N SER A 220 12.97 -10.94 7.24
CA SER A 220 11.73 -11.40 7.83
C SER A 220 11.52 -10.67 9.15
N VAL A 221 10.32 -10.10 9.32
CA VAL A 221 9.94 -9.45 10.57
C VAL A 221 9.47 -10.55 11.51
N ASP A 222 10.19 -10.77 12.61
CA ASP A 222 9.70 -11.60 13.71
C ASP A 222 8.46 -10.94 14.32
N THR A 223 7.35 -11.67 14.34
CA THR A 223 6.05 -11.21 14.85
C THR A 223 5.65 -11.91 16.14
N THR A 224 6.53 -12.73 16.71
CA THR A 224 6.21 -13.52 17.90
C THR A 224 6.62 -12.78 19.15
N ALA A 225 5.73 -12.69 20.13
CA ALA A 225 6.01 -12.00 21.38
C ALA A 225 6.71 -12.94 22.39
N PRO A 226 7.62 -12.41 23.23
CA PRO A 226 8.26 -13.17 24.30
C PRO A 226 7.28 -13.86 25.23
N VAL A 227 7.59 -15.09 25.65
CA VAL A 227 6.80 -15.83 26.63
C VAL A 227 7.47 -15.73 28.00
N ILE A 228 6.73 -15.22 28.99
CA ILE A 228 7.22 -14.98 30.35
C ILE A 228 6.55 -15.92 31.36
N ASN A 229 7.37 -16.63 32.13
CA ASN A 229 6.92 -17.51 33.22
C ASN A 229 7.39 -16.97 34.57
N LEU A 230 6.45 -16.64 35.46
CA LEU A 230 6.74 -16.14 36.79
C LEU A 230 7.08 -17.29 37.75
N SER A 231 8.09 -17.09 38.60
CA SER A 231 8.54 -18.09 39.58
C SER A 231 8.29 -17.66 41.02
N THR A 232 8.79 -16.50 41.45
CA THR A 232 8.65 -16.02 42.84
C THR A 232 8.42 -14.51 42.90
N PRO A 233 7.67 -13.98 43.87
CA PRO A 233 6.79 -14.71 44.80
C PRO A 233 5.71 -15.53 44.08
N ALA A 234 5.24 -16.64 44.65
CA ALA A 234 4.12 -17.36 44.03
C ALA A 234 2.83 -16.52 44.13
N ASP A 235 1.86 -16.80 43.28
CA ASP A 235 0.55 -16.16 43.39
C ASP A 235 -0.07 -16.35 44.79
N ASP A 236 -0.79 -15.35 45.28
CA ASP A 236 -1.37 -15.29 46.63
C ASP A 236 -0.38 -15.42 47.81
N THR A 237 0.91 -15.09 47.62
CA THR A 237 1.89 -15.19 48.72
C THR A 237 1.63 -14.16 49.82
N SER A 238 1.58 -14.59 51.08
CA SER A 238 1.51 -13.68 52.25
C SER A 238 2.83 -13.69 53.04
N THR A 239 3.36 -12.50 53.33
CA THR A 239 4.66 -12.30 54.00
C THR A 239 4.62 -11.12 54.98
N THR A 240 5.68 -10.97 55.78
CA THR A 240 5.91 -9.83 56.69
C THR A 240 7.15 -9.01 56.31
N THR A 241 7.92 -9.45 55.30
CA THR A 241 9.08 -8.72 54.77
C THR A 241 8.65 -7.68 53.76
N THR A 242 9.35 -6.54 53.68
CA THR A 242 9.06 -5.48 52.70
C THR A 242 9.90 -5.57 51.43
N SER A 243 11.01 -6.31 51.43
CA SER A 243 11.90 -6.47 50.27
C SER A 243 11.73 -7.86 49.66
N HIS A 244 11.47 -7.91 48.35
CA HIS A 244 11.17 -9.14 47.61
C HIS A 244 12.01 -9.28 46.35
N ASN A 245 12.39 -10.52 46.05
CA ASN A 245 12.99 -10.92 44.78
C ASN A 245 11.89 -11.45 43.86
N PHE A 246 11.65 -10.73 42.77
CA PHE A 246 10.77 -11.08 41.67
C PHE A 246 11.57 -11.87 40.66
N ILE A 247 11.30 -13.18 40.56
CA ILE A 247 12.04 -14.12 39.74
C ILE A 247 11.15 -14.60 38.60
N PHE A 248 11.65 -14.55 37.37
CA PHE A 248 10.93 -14.98 36.17
C PHE A 248 11.90 -15.59 35.14
N ASN A 249 11.36 -16.37 34.20
CA ASN A 249 12.05 -16.85 33.01
C ASN A 249 11.37 -16.26 31.77
N VAL A 250 12.14 -15.93 30.73
CA VAL A 250 11.67 -15.44 29.45
C VAL A 250 12.26 -16.26 28.30
N THR A 251 11.42 -16.68 27.37
CA THR A 251 11.80 -17.42 26.16
C THR A 251 11.21 -16.77 24.93
N ASP A 252 11.95 -16.77 23.85
CA ASP A 252 11.53 -16.27 22.53
C ASP A 252 12.36 -16.99 21.44
N ASP A 253 12.06 -16.84 20.16
CA ASP A 253 12.94 -17.29 19.07
C ASP A 253 14.05 -16.25 18.82
N ASN A 254 13.79 -14.98 19.10
CA ASN A 254 14.68 -13.84 18.95
C ASN A 254 15.40 -13.47 20.27
N GLU A 255 16.33 -12.50 20.22
CA GLU A 255 17.00 -11.99 21.42
C GLU A 255 16.05 -11.12 22.26
N ILE A 256 16.21 -11.15 23.59
CA ILE A 256 15.40 -10.33 24.50
C ILE A 256 16.09 -8.98 24.73
N SER A 257 15.45 -7.90 24.28
CA SER A 257 15.95 -6.54 24.46
C SER A 257 15.81 -6.05 25.89
N ASN A 258 14.67 -6.31 26.55
CA ASN A 258 14.37 -5.78 27.88
C ASN A 258 13.24 -6.56 28.56
N CYS A 259 13.24 -6.61 29.90
CA CYS A 259 12.10 -6.99 30.72
C CYS A 259 11.87 -5.98 31.85
N SER A 260 10.62 -5.56 32.03
CA SER A 260 10.18 -4.60 33.05
C SER A 260 9.24 -5.25 34.07
N LEU A 261 9.53 -5.06 35.36
CA LEU A 261 8.63 -5.42 36.45
C LEU A 261 7.56 -4.33 36.62
N ILE A 262 6.31 -4.75 36.69
CA ILE A 262 5.15 -3.90 36.93
C ILE A 262 4.58 -4.29 38.30
N VAL A 263 4.39 -3.30 39.18
CA VAL A 263 3.74 -3.48 40.48
C VAL A 263 2.65 -2.42 40.63
N ASP A 264 1.42 -2.83 40.95
CA ASP A 264 0.25 -1.96 41.11
C ASP A 264 0.02 -0.99 39.94
N ASN A 265 0.10 -1.51 38.72
CA ASN A 265 0.02 -0.75 37.46
C ASN A 265 1.08 0.34 37.29
N SER A 266 2.12 0.32 38.12
CA SER A 266 3.29 1.21 38.00
C SER A 266 4.51 0.39 37.58
N VAL A 267 5.20 0.86 36.54
CA VAL A 267 6.48 0.26 36.13
C VAL A 267 7.50 0.63 37.21
N SER A 268 7.90 -0.33 38.03
CA SER A 268 8.66 -0.01 39.24
C SER A 268 10.15 0.23 38.94
N VAL A 269 10.75 -0.47 37.95
CA VAL A 269 12.16 -0.28 37.54
C VAL A 269 12.39 -0.80 36.10
N TYR A 270 12.97 0.04 35.22
CA TYR A 270 13.71 -0.41 34.02
C TYR A 270 15.09 -0.88 34.47
N ASN A 271 15.35 -2.18 34.55
CA ASN A 271 16.69 -2.67 34.88
C ASN A 271 17.43 -3.09 33.61
N SER A 272 18.54 -2.42 33.33
CA SER A 272 19.47 -2.71 32.23
C SER A 272 20.49 -3.81 32.57
N SER A 273 20.26 -4.64 33.59
CA SER A 273 21.06 -5.85 33.76
C SER A 273 20.74 -6.82 32.62
N ALA A 274 21.78 -7.38 31.98
CA ALA A 274 21.64 -8.34 30.89
C ALA A 274 20.63 -9.43 31.27
N ILE A 275 19.44 -9.35 30.69
CA ILE A 275 18.42 -10.38 30.82
C ILE A 275 18.94 -11.58 30.04
N THR A 276 19.12 -12.71 30.71
CA THR A 276 19.57 -13.92 30.04
C THR A 276 18.35 -14.71 29.60
N LYS A 277 18.20 -14.88 28.29
CA LYS A 277 17.17 -15.70 27.65
C LYS A 277 17.23 -17.14 28.17
N SER A 278 16.06 -17.72 28.44
CA SER A 278 15.90 -19.10 28.93
C SER A 278 16.55 -19.40 30.28
N GLU A 279 16.86 -18.37 31.08
CA GLU A 279 17.38 -18.48 32.45
C GLU A 279 16.49 -17.71 33.45
N LEU A 280 16.69 -18.00 34.74
CA LEU A 280 15.99 -17.28 35.81
C LEU A 280 16.60 -15.89 36.02
N ASN A 281 15.79 -14.87 35.76
CA ASN A 281 16.11 -13.47 35.96
C ASN A 281 15.51 -13.00 37.29
N THR A 282 16.23 -12.14 38.03
CA THR A 282 15.81 -11.67 39.36
C THR A 282 15.82 -10.15 39.43
N ILE A 283 14.70 -9.57 39.87
CA ILE A 283 14.54 -8.13 40.14
C ILE A 283 14.17 -7.96 41.62
N THR A 284 14.91 -7.15 42.38
CA THR A 284 14.60 -6.89 43.80
C THR A 284 13.86 -5.58 43.96
N GLN A 285 12.71 -5.58 44.63
CA GLN A 285 11.91 -4.38 44.91
C GLN A 285 11.46 -4.35 46.38
N THR A 286 11.41 -3.14 46.96
CA THR A 286 10.83 -2.90 48.29
C THR A 286 9.43 -2.32 48.14
N LEU A 287 8.47 -2.91 48.85
CA LEU A 287 7.05 -2.56 48.84
C LEU A 287 6.57 -2.26 50.27
N SER A 288 5.56 -1.40 50.38
CA SER A 288 4.90 -1.08 51.66
C SER A 288 4.04 -2.25 52.15
N ALA A 289 3.53 -2.17 53.39
CA ALA A 289 2.50 -3.12 53.82
C ALA A 289 1.20 -2.87 53.04
N GLY A 290 0.54 -3.94 52.61
CA GLY A 290 -0.62 -3.89 51.71
C GLY A 290 -0.71 -5.11 50.80
N THR A 291 -1.78 -5.16 50.03
CA THR A 291 -1.93 -6.10 48.92
C THR A 291 -1.39 -5.44 47.66
N HIS A 292 -0.48 -6.12 46.98
CA HIS A 292 0.19 -5.66 45.78
C HIS A 292 -0.04 -6.65 44.64
N THR A 293 -0.25 -6.14 43.43
CA THR A 293 -0.31 -6.93 42.19
C THR A 293 1.01 -6.78 41.46
N TRP A 294 1.50 -7.84 40.81
CA TRP A 294 2.72 -7.74 40.01
C TRP A 294 2.72 -8.64 38.77
N ASN A 295 3.40 -8.19 37.72
CA ASN A 295 3.63 -8.92 36.46
C ASN A 295 4.91 -8.43 35.78
N VAL A 296 5.35 -9.13 34.73
CA VAL A 296 6.54 -8.77 33.96
C VAL A 296 6.19 -8.67 32.49
N ASN A 297 6.63 -7.58 31.86
CA ASN A 297 6.58 -7.41 30.41
C ASN A 297 7.99 -7.51 29.83
N CYS A 298 8.15 -8.27 28.75
CA CYS A 298 9.42 -8.37 28.03
C CYS A 298 9.25 -7.97 26.57
N THR A 299 10.31 -7.38 26.01
CA THR A 299 10.40 -6.94 24.62
C THR A 299 11.57 -7.65 23.96
N ASP A 300 11.37 -8.23 22.78
CA ASP A 300 12.44 -8.83 21.98
C ASP A 300 13.22 -7.78 21.15
N ALA A 301 14.15 -8.24 20.32
CA ALA A 301 14.94 -7.40 19.41
C ALA A 301 14.13 -6.84 18.22
N SER A 302 12.94 -7.38 17.96
CA SER A 302 12.00 -6.95 16.91
C SER A 302 10.84 -6.11 17.46
N ASN A 303 10.92 -5.69 18.73
CA ASN A 303 9.93 -4.90 19.47
C ASN A 303 8.58 -5.59 19.73
N ASN A 304 8.47 -6.91 19.61
CA ASN A 304 7.25 -7.59 20.08
C ASN A 304 7.23 -7.62 21.61
N ILE A 305 6.05 -7.38 22.20
CA ILE A 305 5.88 -7.26 23.65
C ILE A 305 5.06 -8.44 24.18
N GLY A 306 5.68 -9.22 25.06
CA GLY A 306 5.01 -10.23 25.86
C GLY A 306 4.68 -9.73 27.25
N SER A 307 3.53 -10.15 27.80
CA SER A 307 3.15 -9.92 29.21
C SER A 307 2.92 -11.25 29.91
N SER A 308 3.44 -11.40 31.13
CA SER A 308 3.08 -12.52 31.99
C SER A 308 1.65 -12.40 32.53
N THR A 309 1.19 -13.45 33.22
CA THR A 309 0.05 -13.38 34.13
C THR A 309 0.33 -12.41 35.29
N ILE A 310 -0.73 -11.94 35.95
CA ILE A 310 -0.65 -11.06 37.13
C ILE A 310 -0.76 -11.93 38.38
N TYR A 311 0.17 -11.76 39.34
CA TYR A 311 0.19 -12.45 40.63
C TYR A 311 -0.04 -11.47 41.79
N ASP A 312 -0.65 -11.97 42.87
CA ASP A 312 -0.90 -11.23 44.11
C ASP A 312 0.18 -11.48 45.18
N LEU A 313 0.57 -10.42 45.88
CA LEU A 313 1.52 -10.43 47.00
C LEU A 313 0.95 -9.63 48.18
N ILE A 314 0.81 -10.25 49.34
CA ILE A 314 0.23 -9.65 50.54
C ILE A 314 1.33 -9.43 51.59
N ILE A 315 1.62 -8.17 51.91
CA ILE A 315 2.59 -7.78 52.93
C ILE A 315 1.84 -7.34 54.19
N THR A 316 1.93 -8.18 55.23
CA THR A 316 1.27 -7.97 56.52
C THR A 316 2.21 -7.33 57.53
N THR A 317 1.71 -6.38 58.32
CA THR A 317 2.47 -5.82 59.46
C THR A 317 2.46 -6.82 60.62
N PRO A 318 3.58 -6.98 61.37
CA PRO A 318 3.58 -7.77 62.60
C PRO A 318 2.54 -7.23 63.59
N SER A 319 1.66 -8.09 64.12
CA SER A 319 0.66 -7.68 65.09
C SER A 319 1.33 -7.30 66.42
N SER A 320 1.36 -6.01 66.75
CA SER A 320 1.69 -5.55 68.10
C SER A 320 0.48 -5.73 69.02
N SER A 321 0.60 -6.60 70.02
CA SER A 321 -0.35 -6.72 71.12
C SER A 321 -0.07 -5.64 72.16
N THR A 322 -0.96 -4.64 72.32
CA THR A 322 -1.27 -4.02 73.63
C THR A 322 -2.41 -2.99 73.57
N SER A 323 -3.40 -3.24 74.45
CA SER A 323 -4.19 -2.30 75.26
C SER A 323 -4.47 -0.89 74.75
N SER A 324 -5.77 -0.61 74.50
CA SER A 324 -6.31 0.73 74.35
C SER A 324 -6.51 1.43 75.72
N THR A 325 -5.92 2.61 75.87
CA THR A 325 -6.42 3.67 76.76
C THR A 325 -6.43 5.02 76.03
N SER A 326 -7.30 5.87 76.55
CA SER A 326 -7.94 7.08 76.02
C SER A 326 -7.07 8.30 75.68
N SER A 327 -7.76 9.27 75.03
CA SER A 327 -7.45 10.72 74.89
C SER A 327 -6.47 11.09 73.77
N GLY A 328 -6.61 12.16 73.00
CA GLY A 328 -7.58 13.26 72.91
C GLY A 328 -7.05 14.27 71.88
N GLY A 329 -7.95 15.05 71.28
CA GLY A 329 -7.81 16.34 70.55
C GLY A 329 -6.51 16.78 69.87
N GLY A 330 -6.63 17.37 68.66
CA GLY A 330 -5.65 18.35 68.18
C GLY A 330 -5.59 18.56 66.67
N SER A 331 -5.97 19.77 66.24
CA SER A 331 -5.95 20.33 64.89
C SER A 331 -4.54 20.59 64.31
N GLY A 332 -4.42 20.65 62.98
CA GLY A 332 -3.30 21.33 62.32
C GLY A 332 -3.35 21.23 60.79
N GLY A 333 -3.72 22.31 60.11
CA GLY A 333 -3.76 22.42 58.65
C GLY A 333 -2.40 22.74 58.03
N GLY A 334 -2.30 22.50 56.72
CA GLY A 334 -1.16 22.87 55.89
C GLY A 334 -1.45 22.60 54.41
N GLY A 335 -2.16 23.52 53.76
CA GLY A 335 -2.38 23.49 52.31
C GLY A 335 -1.17 24.03 51.58
N GLY A 336 -0.35 23.14 51.00
CA GLY A 336 0.64 23.48 49.99
C GLY A 336 0.02 23.32 48.61
N GLY A 337 -0.34 24.44 47.97
CA GLY A 337 -0.75 24.45 46.57
C GLY A 337 0.45 24.16 45.68
N THR A 338 0.55 22.95 45.16
CA THR A 338 1.39 22.64 44.02
C THR A 338 0.77 23.28 42.78
N VAL A 339 1.49 24.21 42.16
CA VAL A 339 1.20 24.62 40.78
C VAL A 339 1.49 23.40 39.92
N SER A 340 0.43 22.67 39.56
CA SER A 340 0.50 21.63 38.53
C SER A 340 0.82 22.32 37.20
N SER A 341 2.12 22.41 36.89
CA SER A 341 2.60 22.63 35.55
C SER A 341 2.14 21.43 34.73
N THR A 342 0.95 21.53 34.14
CA THR A 342 0.43 20.55 33.19
C THR A 342 1.41 20.54 32.02
N ARG A 343 2.24 19.49 31.94
CA ARG A 343 3.20 19.33 30.85
C ARG A 343 2.42 19.27 29.54
N LYS A 344 2.88 20.00 28.53
CA LYS A 344 2.28 19.95 27.20
C LYS A 344 2.71 18.66 26.53
N THR A 345 1.77 17.91 25.98
CA THR A 345 2.00 16.72 25.16
C THR A 345 1.33 16.90 23.80
N GLY A 346 1.75 16.13 22.80
CA GLY A 346 1.19 16.14 21.46
C GLY A 346 2.21 16.40 20.36
N PHE A 347 1.89 15.92 19.17
CA PHE A 347 2.66 16.15 17.96
C PHE A 347 1.74 16.71 16.86
N ARG A 348 2.32 17.16 15.75
CA ARG A 348 1.61 17.63 14.58
C ARG A 348 2.08 16.88 13.35
N VAL A 349 1.17 16.64 12.43
CA VAL A 349 1.44 15.99 11.15
C VAL A 349 1.11 16.97 10.03
N SER A 350 2.00 17.07 9.03
CA SER A 350 1.81 17.91 7.85
C SER A 350 2.30 17.22 6.58
N PRO A 351 1.60 17.31 5.44
CA PRO A 351 0.29 17.95 5.27
C PRO A 351 -0.83 17.21 6.03
N SER A 352 -1.95 17.90 6.28
CA SER A 352 -3.09 17.34 7.01
C SER A 352 -4.01 16.46 6.16
N GLU A 353 -3.77 16.41 4.85
CA GLU A 353 -4.41 15.54 3.87
C GLU A 353 -3.46 15.29 2.71
N ILE A 354 -3.67 14.18 1.99
CA ILE A 354 -2.96 13.85 0.76
C ILE A 354 -3.99 13.56 -0.32
N ASN A 355 -3.88 14.23 -1.46
CA ASN A 355 -4.77 14.03 -2.60
C ASN A 355 -3.91 14.02 -3.88
N GLU A 356 -3.66 12.83 -4.40
CA GLU A 356 -2.74 12.61 -5.51
C GLU A 356 -3.49 12.21 -6.78
N LYS A 357 -3.05 12.75 -7.92
CA LYS A 357 -3.45 12.31 -9.26
C LYS A 357 -2.34 11.42 -9.82
N MET A 358 -2.69 10.23 -10.28
CA MET A 358 -1.75 9.24 -10.79
C MET A 358 -2.30 8.55 -12.03
N VAL A 359 -1.42 8.04 -12.87
CA VAL A 359 -1.75 7.13 -13.97
C VAL A 359 -1.64 5.69 -13.47
N VAL A 360 -2.43 4.76 -14.02
CA VAL A 360 -2.31 3.32 -13.72
C VAL A 360 -0.83 2.88 -13.76
N ARG A 361 -0.39 2.13 -12.74
CA ARG A 361 1.00 1.65 -12.55
C ARG A 361 2.07 2.72 -12.32
N GLU A 362 1.71 3.99 -12.20
CA GLU A 362 2.65 5.03 -11.79
C GLU A 362 3.11 4.80 -10.36
N ALA A 363 4.39 5.08 -10.08
CA ALA A 363 4.93 5.13 -8.73
C ALA A 363 5.33 6.57 -8.40
N LYS A 364 4.97 7.04 -7.20
CA LYS A 364 5.24 8.41 -6.75
C LYS A 364 5.57 8.43 -5.25
N SER A 365 6.53 9.27 -4.86
CA SER A 365 6.88 9.47 -3.45
C SER A 365 6.37 10.81 -2.95
N VAL A 366 5.72 10.81 -1.78
CA VAL A 366 5.17 11.99 -1.10
C VAL A 366 5.78 12.10 0.29
N LYS A 367 6.20 13.29 0.69
CA LYS A 367 6.83 13.53 1.99
C LYS A 367 5.85 14.12 3.00
N MET A 368 6.01 13.71 4.25
CA MET A 368 5.25 14.20 5.39
C MET A 368 6.20 14.57 6.54
N ASN A 369 5.84 15.57 7.33
CA ASN A 369 6.58 15.96 8.52
C ASN A 369 5.74 15.71 9.77
N VAL A 370 6.37 15.09 10.78
CA VAL A 370 5.82 14.89 12.12
C VAL A 370 6.67 15.66 13.12
N GLU A 371 6.07 16.70 13.72
CA GLU A 371 6.73 17.62 14.64
C GLU A 371 6.24 17.39 16.07
N ASN A 372 7.14 17.15 17.01
CA ASN A 372 6.78 17.10 18.42
C ASN A 372 6.53 18.50 18.96
N THR A 373 5.33 18.75 19.45
CA THR A 373 4.92 20.07 19.99
C THR A 373 4.79 20.08 21.51
N GLY A 374 5.10 18.96 22.15
CA GLY A 374 5.09 18.77 23.59
C GLY A 374 6.47 18.97 24.24
N ASP A 375 6.47 19.03 25.56
CA ASP A 375 7.66 19.24 26.38
C ASP A 375 8.37 17.93 26.75
N MET A 376 7.95 16.80 26.14
CA MET A 376 8.46 15.46 26.41
C MET A 376 8.67 14.70 25.10
N LYS A 377 9.54 13.69 25.12
CA LYS A 377 9.68 12.77 23.99
C LYS A 377 8.38 12.01 23.73
N VAL A 378 8.08 11.77 22.47
CA VAL A 378 6.92 10.98 22.04
C VAL A 378 7.36 9.89 21.07
N VAL A 379 6.89 8.67 21.27
CA VAL A 379 7.00 7.59 20.27
C VAL A 379 5.76 7.64 19.42
N VAL A 380 5.91 7.67 18.10
CA VAL A 380 4.81 7.75 17.15
C VAL A 380 4.78 6.47 16.34
N VAL A 381 3.63 5.78 16.34
CA VAL A 381 3.37 4.56 15.57
C VAL A 381 2.39 4.88 14.44
N LEU A 382 2.69 4.42 13.23
CA LEU A 382 1.87 4.61 12.04
C LEU A 382 1.09 3.33 11.73
N SER A 383 -0.18 3.48 11.38
CA SER A 383 -0.99 2.38 10.85
C SER A 383 -1.79 2.82 9.62
N MET A 384 -1.84 1.95 8.62
CA MET A 384 -2.59 2.17 7.38
C MET A 384 -3.94 1.47 7.44
N GLY A 385 -5.00 2.15 7.00
CA GLY A 385 -6.34 1.58 6.82
C GLY A 385 -6.46 0.79 5.51
N GLU A 386 -7.31 1.24 4.61
CA GLU A 386 -7.69 0.56 3.35
C GLU A 386 -6.61 0.58 2.24
N LEU A 387 -5.55 1.37 2.38
CA LEU A 387 -4.55 1.61 1.31
C LEU A 387 -3.26 0.78 1.46
N LYS A 388 -3.29 -0.35 2.19
CA LYS A 388 -2.08 -1.16 2.49
C LYS A 388 -1.33 -1.68 1.27
N ASP A 389 -2.05 -1.93 0.18
CA ASP A 389 -1.48 -2.45 -1.07
C ASP A 389 -1.09 -1.33 -2.06
N ILE A 390 -1.35 -0.06 -1.71
CA ILE A 390 -1.17 1.11 -2.57
C ILE A 390 -0.12 2.07 -1.99
N VAL A 391 -0.14 2.28 -0.67
CA VAL A 391 0.69 3.27 0.04
C VAL A 391 1.60 2.57 1.04
N PHE A 392 2.90 2.73 0.83
CA PHE A 392 3.97 2.15 1.65
C PHE A 392 4.70 3.26 2.41
N VAL A 393 4.76 3.15 3.74
CA VAL A 393 5.48 4.11 4.60
C VAL A 393 6.96 3.73 4.74
N SER A 394 7.86 4.71 4.74
CA SER A 394 9.31 4.48 4.92
C SER A 394 9.67 4.01 6.33
N GLU A 395 8.91 4.46 7.34
CA GLU A 395 9.06 4.12 8.75
C GLU A 395 7.67 3.99 9.38
N ASN A 396 7.43 2.93 10.15
CA ASN A 396 6.15 2.66 10.82
C ASN A 396 6.17 2.99 12.33
N GLU A 397 7.35 3.22 12.92
CA GLU A 397 7.52 3.68 14.29
C GLU A 397 8.80 4.50 14.42
N PHE A 398 8.74 5.62 15.16
CA PHE A 398 9.92 6.42 15.49
C PHE A 398 9.71 7.24 16.77
N GLN A 399 10.82 7.65 17.39
CA GLN A 399 10.81 8.54 18.54
C GLN A 399 11.16 9.97 18.13
N LEU A 400 10.41 10.93 18.65
CA LEU A 400 10.69 12.36 18.53
C LEU A 400 11.18 12.93 19.85
N GLY A 401 12.33 13.62 19.80
CA GLY A 401 12.80 14.56 20.80
C GLY A 401 11.86 15.77 20.94
N VAL A 402 12.08 16.57 21.98
CA VAL A 402 11.38 17.86 22.16
C VAL A 402 11.74 18.78 21.00
N ASP A 403 10.74 19.39 20.36
CA ASP A 403 10.87 20.22 19.16
C ASP A 403 11.53 19.51 17.96
N GLU A 404 11.63 18.17 17.98
CA GLU A 404 12.13 17.41 16.84
C GLU A 404 11.05 17.29 15.76
N THR A 405 11.44 17.47 14.51
CA THR A 405 10.64 17.15 13.33
C THR A 405 11.26 15.96 12.62
N ARG A 406 10.44 14.97 12.27
CA ARG A 406 10.83 13.83 11.45
C ARG A 406 10.10 13.86 10.12
N GLU A 407 10.87 13.72 9.05
CA GLU A 407 10.33 13.55 7.70
C GLU A 407 10.08 12.06 7.44
N ILE A 408 8.90 11.73 6.91
CA ILE A 408 8.48 10.38 6.52
C ILE A 408 8.15 10.41 5.05
N GLU A 409 8.56 9.37 4.33
CA GLU A 409 8.25 9.22 2.91
C GLU A 409 7.16 8.17 2.72
N LEU A 410 6.14 8.52 1.93
CA LEU A 410 5.11 7.61 1.45
C LEU A 410 5.39 7.27 0.00
N ASN A 411 5.65 6.00 -0.28
CA ASN A 411 5.77 5.49 -1.63
C ASN A 411 4.40 4.96 -2.08
N ILE A 412 3.85 5.56 -3.12
CA ILE A 412 2.52 5.27 -3.64
C ILE A 412 2.67 4.56 -4.97
N ILE A 413 2.02 3.41 -5.13
CA ILE A 413 1.99 2.63 -6.37
C ILE A 413 0.53 2.56 -6.84
N ALA A 414 0.24 3.20 -7.97
CA ALA A 414 -1.11 3.20 -8.54
C ALA A 414 -1.49 1.79 -9.04
N PRO A 415 -2.69 1.28 -8.67
CA PRO A 415 -3.23 0.04 -9.20
C PRO A 415 -3.33 -0.01 -10.74
N ASP A 416 -3.55 -1.23 -11.24
CA ASP A 416 -3.83 -1.50 -12.66
C ASP A 416 -5.20 -0.99 -13.11
N GLU A 417 -6.13 -0.84 -12.17
CA GLU A 417 -7.48 -0.33 -12.41
C GLU A 417 -7.52 1.17 -12.14
N ALA A 418 -8.11 1.92 -13.08
CA ALA A 418 -8.40 3.33 -12.86
C ALA A 418 -9.59 3.46 -11.92
N GLY A 419 -9.54 4.44 -11.01
CA GLY A 419 -10.54 4.62 -9.97
C GLY A 419 -10.07 5.57 -8.88
N ILE A 420 -10.93 5.79 -7.90
CA ILE A 420 -10.63 6.60 -6.72
C ILE A 420 -10.45 5.70 -5.49
N TYR A 421 -9.25 5.73 -4.93
CA TYR A 421 -8.87 4.96 -3.74
C TYR A 421 -8.70 5.91 -2.56
N ALA A 422 -9.25 5.55 -1.40
CA ALA A 422 -9.25 6.41 -0.22
C ALA A 422 -8.95 5.61 1.05
N GLY A 423 -8.21 6.20 1.98
CA GLY A 423 -7.92 5.60 3.28
C GLY A 423 -7.35 6.61 4.27
N PHE A 424 -7.14 6.16 5.51
CA PHE A 424 -6.42 6.94 6.52
C PHE A 424 -5.02 6.38 6.76
N LEU A 425 -4.06 7.29 6.91
CA LEU A 425 -2.83 7.04 7.64
C LEU A 425 -2.99 7.59 9.06
N ARG A 426 -2.99 6.67 10.04
CA ARG A 426 -3.20 6.98 11.45
C ARG A 426 -1.85 7.02 12.17
N PHE A 427 -1.64 8.08 12.95
CA PHE A 427 -0.47 8.31 13.79
C PHE A 427 -0.89 8.25 15.25
N GLU A 428 -0.29 7.35 16.02
CA GLU A 428 -0.60 7.14 17.44
C GLU A 428 0.64 7.44 18.28
N GLY A 429 0.54 8.46 19.13
CA GLY A 429 1.59 8.84 20.06
C GLY A 429 1.51 8.05 21.35
N SER A 430 2.67 7.75 21.95
CA SER A 430 2.77 7.18 23.30
C SER A 430 2.15 8.05 24.40
N ASP A 431 1.85 9.31 24.09
CA ASP A 431 1.14 10.25 24.95
C ASP A 431 -0.39 10.20 24.80
N GLY A 432 -0.90 9.29 23.97
CA GLY A 432 -2.33 9.12 23.66
C GLY A 432 -2.85 10.04 22.54
N SER A 433 -2.00 10.87 21.94
CA SER A 433 -2.41 11.70 20.80
C SER A 433 -2.64 10.85 19.56
N VAL A 434 -3.76 11.07 18.87
CA VAL A 434 -4.10 10.37 17.62
C VAL A 434 -4.35 11.38 16.53
N HIS A 435 -3.66 11.22 15.40
CA HIS A 435 -3.86 12.02 14.19
C HIS A 435 -4.18 11.11 13.01
N GLU A 436 -5.27 11.41 12.30
CA GLU A 436 -5.66 10.69 11.08
C GLU A 436 -5.52 11.62 9.87
N VAL A 437 -4.64 11.22 8.94
CA VAL A 437 -4.42 11.93 7.69
C VAL A 437 -5.19 11.21 6.58
N PRO A 438 -6.26 11.82 6.03
CA PRO A 438 -6.95 11.28 4.88
C PRO A 438 -6.05 11.28 3.66
N ILE A 439 -6.05 10.17 2.93
CA ILE A 439 -5.32 9.97 1.68
C ILE A 439 -6.33 9.62 0.59
N ALA A 440 -6.25 10.32 -0.53
CA ALA A 440 -7.02 10.06 -1.75
C ALA A 440 -6.06 9.89 -2.94
N ILE A 441 -6.16 8.76 -3.63
CA ILE A 441 -5.37 8.45 -4.83
C ILE A 441 -6.34 8.35 -6.01
N ASN A 442 -6.24 9.29 -6.95
CA ASN A 442 -7.07 9.36 -8.14
C ASN A 442 -6.28 8.77 -9.31
N VAL A 443 -6.59 7.52 -9.65
CA VAL A 443 -5.91 6.79 -10.71
C VAL A 443 -6.69 6.93 -12.01
N ARG A 444 -6.02 7.38 -13.07
CA ARG A 444 -6.58 7.52 -14.43
C ARG A 444 -5.93 6.54 -15.40
N SER A 445 -6.59 6.28 -16.53
CA SER A 445 -6.05 5.45 -17.61
C SER A 445 -4.81 6.09 -18.26
N GLY A 446 -3.93 5.26 -18.83
CA GLY A 446 -2.68 5.71 -19.47
C GLY A 446 -2.87 6.62 -20.69
N LYS A 447 -3.91 6.37 -21.49
CA LYS A 447 -4.36 7.29 -22.54
C LYS A 447 -5.53 8.10 -21.97
N PHE A 448 -5.40 9.42 -21.95
CA PHE A 448 -6.45 10.29 -21.43
C PHE A 448 -6.87 11.33 -22.46
N LEU A 449 -8.18 11.47 -22.62
CA LEU A 449 -8.80 12.51 -23.46
C LEU A 449 -9.33 13.67 -22.63
N PHE A 450 -9.41 13.51 -21.31
CA PHE A 450 -9.90 14.54 -20.40
C PHE A 450 -9.00 14.67 -19.18
N ASP A 451 -8.73 15.91 -18.77
CA ASP A 451 -8.33 16.22 -17.40
C ASP A 451 -9.57 16.65 -16.62
N THR A 452 -9.86 15.93 -15.55
CA THR A 452 -11.04 16.13 -14.73
C THR A 452 -10.63 16.74 -13.40
N SER A 453 -11.41 17.71 -12.92
CA SER A 453 -11.33 18.22 -11.56
C SER A 453 -12.72 18.32 -10.94
N ILE A 454 -12.82 17.92 -9.68
CA ILE A 454 -13.97 18.21 -8.82
C ILE A 454 -13.48 18.97 -7.60
N SER A 455 -14.23 19.99 -7.20
CA SER A 455 -13.95 20.78 -6.01
C SER A 455 -15.23 20.98 -5.21
N VAL A 456 -15.11 21.02 -3.88
CA VAL A 456 -16.23 21.36 -2.99
C VAL A 456 -16.28 22.88 -2.78
N LEU A 457 -17.48 23.46 -2.77
CA LEU A 457 -17.62 24.90 -2.49
C LEU A 457 -17.53 25.22 -0.98
N ALA A 458 -17.75 24.23 -0.12
CA ALA A 458 -17.56 24.30 1.32
C ALA A 458 -16.96 22.98 1.80
N ASP A 459 -15.83 23.06 2.49
CA ASP A 459 -15.10 21.96 3.10
C ASP A 459 -15.79 21.43 4.37
N VAL A 460 -16.61 22.25 5.03
CA VAL A 460 -17.42 21.86 6.19
C VAL A 460 -18.91 22.11 5.91
N VAL A 461 -19.72 21.06 6.02
CA VAL A 461 -21.16 21.09 5.74
C VAL A 461 -21.96 20.55 6.93
N SER A 462 -23.03 21.24 7.31
CA SER A 462 -23.90 20.78 8.40
C SER A 462 -24.74 19.55 8.00
N LEU A 463 -25.01 18.68 8.97
CA LEU A 463 -25.85 17.49 8.80
C LEU A 463 -27.21 17.82 8.14
N GLY A 464 -27.56 17.09 7.07
CA GLY A 464 -28.84 17.24 6.37
C GLY A 464 -28.92 18.36 5.34
N ASN A 465 -27.84 19.12 5.15
CA ASN A 465 -27.70 20.06 4.03
C ASN A 465 -27.27 19.33 2.74
N VAL A 466 -27.07 20.10 1.68
CA VAL A 466 -26.58 19.64 0.38
C VAL A 466 -25.12 20.01 0.23
N LEU A 467 -24.32 19.12 -0.34
CA LEU A 467 -22.96 19.41 -0.78
C LEU A 467 -23.01 19.93 -2.21
N MET A 468 -22.49 21.12 -2.42
CA MET A 468 -22.32 21.70 -3.76
C MET A 468 -20.88 21.50 -4.22
N THR A 469 -20.72 20.90 -5.39
CA THR A 469 -19.42 20.75 -6.04
C THR A 469 -19.38 21.46 -7.38
N HIS A 470 -18.18 21.84 -7.79
CA HIS A 470 -17.89 22.36 -9.12
C HIS A 470 -17.02 21.36 -9.86
N VAL A 471 -17.45 20.93 -11.04
CA VAL A 471 -16.78 19.95 -11.89
C VAL A 471 -16.29 20.63 -13.16
N ASN A 472 -15.02 20.44 -13.48
CA ASN A 472 -14.40 20.91 -14.72
C ASN A 472 -13.77 19.74 -15.48
N LEU A 473 -14.10 19.64 -16.76
CA LEU A 473 -13.59 18.66 -17.71
C LEU A 473 -12.86 19.42 -18.83
N ILE A 474 -11.56 19.20 -18.97
CA ILE A 474 -10.74 19.83 -20.01
C ILE A 474 -10.41 18.77 -21.07
N GLU A 475 -10.81 18.98 -22.33
CA GLU A 475 -10.53 18.03 -23.41
C GLU A 475 -9.06 18.15 -23.85
N VAL A 476 -8.39 17.02 -24.02
CA VAL A 476 -6.97 16.92 -24.39
C VAL A 476 -6.85 16.19 -25.73
N GLY A 477 -6.45 16.92 -26.77
CA GLY A 477 -5.91 16.34 -28.00
C GLY A 477 -6.89 16.05 -29.13
N ARG A 478 -8.21 16.18 -28.93
CA ARG A 478 -9.22 16.18 -30.00
C ARG A 478 -10.22 17.33 -29.78
N ASN A 479 -10.92 17.71 -30.84
CA ASN A 479 -12.10 18.59 -30.81
C ASN A 479 -13.23 17.80 -31.49
N GLU A 480 -13.56 16.64 -30.92
CA GLU A 480 -14.59 15.78 -31.44
C GLU A 480 -15.68 15.63 -30.39
N LYS A 481 -16.94 15.59 -30.83
CA LYS A 481 -18.06 15.40 -29.91
C LYS A 481 -18.03 13.97 -29.36
N LEU A 482 -17.75 13.83 -28.07
CA LEU A 482 -17.64 12.55 -27.37
C LEU A 482 -18.83 12.35 -26.43
N ASP A 483 -19.28 11.10 -26.35
CA ASP A 483 -20.24 10.66 -25.32
C ASP A 483 -19.43 10.25 -24.08
N VAL A 484 -19.69 10.91 -22.96
CA VAL A 484 -18.99 10.65 -21.69
C VAL A 484 -19.99 10.35 -20.59
N THR A 485 -19.58 9.48 -19.67
CA THR A 485 -20.37 9.15 -18.47
C THR A 485 -19.59 9.59 -17.25
N ALA A 486 -20.14 10.53 -16.48
CA ALA A 486 -19.59 10.95 -15.19
C ALA A 486 -20.25 10.14 -14.08
N ASN A 487 -19.49 9.23 -13.47
CA ASN A 487 -19.92 8.50 -12.27
C ASN A 487 -19.49 9.29 -11.05
N TYR A 488 -20.44 9.68 -10.20
CA TYR A 488 -20.16 10.39 -8.95
C TYR A 488 -20.29 9.47 -7.76
N ILE A 489 -19.35 9.59 -6.84
CA ILE A 489 -19.29 8.77 -5.63
C ILE A 489 -19.14 9.66 -4.40
N ILE A 490 -19.79 9.29 -3.29
CA ILE A 490 -19.41 9.75 -1.95
C ILE A 490 -19.02 8.55 -1.13
N ARG A 491 -17.81 8.56 -0.59
CA ARG A 491 -17.24 7.47 0.21
C ARG A 491 -16.59 8.01 1.47
N ASP A 492 -16.59 7.23 2.54
CA ASP A 492 -15.72 7.50 3.68
C ASP A 492 -14.31 6.91 3.45
N TYR A 493 -13.36 7.29 4.30
CA TYR A 493 -11.99 6.79 4.25
C TYR A 493 -11.82 5.41 4.92
N GLN A 494 -12.93 4.73 5.25
CA GLN A 494 -12.98 3.33 5.67
C GLN A 494 -13.50 2.43 4.53
N GLY A 495 -13.62 2.98 3.32
CA GLY A 495 -14.00 2.21 2.12
C GLY A 495 -15.51 2.12 1.87
N LYS A 496 -16.37 2.67 2.74
CA LYS A 496 -17.81 2.55 2.58
C LYS A 496 -18.38 3.65 1.67
N THR A 497 -19.03 3.24 0.59
CA THR A 497 -19.74 4.14 -0.32
C THR A 497 -21.15 4.45 0.20
N TYR A 498 -21.52 5.73 0.22
CA TYR A 498 -22.83 6.23 0.66
C TYR A 498 -23.70 6.75 -0.48
N TYR A 499 -23.07 7.14 -1.58
CA TYR A 499 -23.75 7.70 -2.74
C TYR A 499 -23.07 7.24 -4.01
N GLU A 500 -23.87 6.80 -4.98
CA GLU A 500 -23.46 6.55 -6.36
C GLU A 500 -24.54 7.09 -7.29
N SER A 501 -24.13 7.82 -8.32
CA SER A 501 -24.99 8.22 -9.42
C SER A 501 -24.17 8.38 -10.68
N SER A 502 -24.81 8.35 -11.84
CA SER A 502 -24.14 8.63 -13.10
C SER A 502 -24.96 9.57 -13.97
N ASP A 503 -24.26 10.46 -14.67
CA ASP A 503 -24.85 11.28 -15.72
C ASP A 503 -24.10 11.02 -17.04
N THR A 504 -24.83 10.81 -18.12
CA THR A 504 -24.27 10.67 -19.48
C THR A 504 -24.59 11.92 -20.28
N PHE A 505 -23.58 12.51 -20.92
CA PHE A 505 -23.76 13.71 -21.72
C PHE A 505 -22.70 13.82 -22.80
N PHE A 506 -22.99 14.64 -23.81
CA PHE A 506 -22.00 14.99 -24.82
C PHE A 506 -21.05 16.08 -24.30
N VAL A 507 -19.78 15.93 -24.65
CA VAL A 507 -18.74 16.95 -24.47
C VAL A 507 -18.10 17.25 -25.83
N GLU A 508 -17.91 18.54 -26.10
CA GLU A 508 -17.22 19.07 -27.29
C GLU A 508 -16.39 20.26 -26.78
N GLY A 509 -15.09 20.07 -26.63
CA GLY A 509 -14.20 20.98 -25.90
C GLY A 509 -14.36 20.88 -24.38
N ASP A 510 -14.01 21.96 -23.68
CA ASP A 510 -14.09 22.00 -22.22
C ASP A 510 -15.54 22.11 -21.72
N LYS A 511 -15.81 21.55 -20.53
CA LYS A 511 -17.12 21.61 -19.89
C LYS A 511 -17.02 21.82 -18.40
N GLU A 512 -17.78 22.79 -17.90
CA GLU A 512 -17.89 23.11 -16.48
C GLU A 512 -19.36 23.09 -16.04
N TYR A 513 -19.62 22.56 -14.84
CA TYR A 513 -20.96 22.58 -14.24
C TYR A 513 -20.91 22.34 -12.73
N ASP A 514 -21.96 22.76 -12.04
CA ASP A 514 -22.15 22.48 -10.62
C ASP A 514 -22.99 21.21 -10.42
N LYS A 515 -22.63 20.39 -9.42
CA LYS A 515 -23.37 19.19 -9.02
C LYS A 515 -23.75 19.27 -7.55
N GLU A 516 -25.02 19.00 -7.27
CA GLU A 516 -25.58 18.97 -5.93
C GLU A 516 -25.71 17.52 -5.44
N PHE A 517 -25.27 17.28 -4.20
CA PHE A 517 -25.39 15.99 -3.52
C PHE A 517 -26.21 16.14 -2.24
N SER A 518 -27.25 15.33 -2.09
CA SER A 518 -27.99 15.24 -0.84
C SER A 518 -27.15 14.47 0.20
N LEU A 519 -26.90 15.08 1.35
CA LEU A 519 -26.21 14.44 2.48
C LEU A 519 -27.17 13.80 3.49
N ALA A 520 -28.44 13.62 3.11
CA ALA A 520 -29.45 13.06 3.99
C ALA A 520 -29.08 11.64 4.43
N GLY A 521 -28.92 11.43 5.73
CA GLY A 521 -28.61 10.13 6.32
C GLY A 521 -27.13 9.79 6.42
N LEU A 522 -26.22 10.66 5.97
CA LEU A 522 -24.79 10.48 6.22
C LEU A 522 -24.44 10.89 7.67
N PRO A 523 -23.67 10.09 8.42
CA PRO A 523 -23.23 10.47 9.77
C PRO A 523 -22.21 11.60 9.77
N GLU A 524 -21.92 12.16 10.95
CA GLU A 524 -20.80 13.09 11.13
C GLU A 524 -19.47 12.40 10.83
N GLY A 525 -18.55 13.09 10.14
CA GLY A 525 -17.28 12.50 9.73
C GLY A 525 -16.64 13.20 8.54
N LYS A 526 -15.47 12.70 8.14
CA LYS A 526 -14.76 13.11 6.91
C LYS A 526 -15.13 12.18 5.76
N TYR A 527 -15.36 12.78 4.60
CA TYR A 527 -15.79 12.09 3.40
C TYR A 527 -15.00 12.59 2.19
N LEU A 528 -15.01 11.77 1.16
CA LEU A 528 -14.53 12.09 -0.16
C LEU A 528 -15.71 12.12 -1.12
N VAL A 529 -15.80 13.18 -1.93
CA VAL A 529 -16.65 13.22 -3.13
C VAL A 529 -15.77 13.05 -4.35
N GLY A 530 -16.14 12.13 -5.23
CA GLY A 530 -15.36 11.76 -6.41
C GLY A 530 -16.18 11.82 -7.69
N VAL A 531 -15.49 12.02 -8.81
CA VAL A 531 -16.01 11.86 -10.15
C VAL A 531 -15.07 10.95 -10.95
N GLU A 532 -15.62 9.90 -11.55
CA GLU A 532 -14.96 9.01 -12.49
C GLU A 532 -15.61 9.22 -13.87
N LEU A 533 -14.91 9.91 -14.75
CA LEU A 533 -15.36 10.21 -16.11
C LEU A 533 -14.92 9.09 -17.04
N VAL A 534 -15.87 8.33 -17.57
CA VAL A 534 -15.67 7.23 -18.51
C VAL A 534 -15.92 7.70 -19.94
N TYR A 535 -14.99 7.40 -20.83
CA TYR A 535 -15.05 7.71 -22.27
C TYR A 535 -14.44 6.54 -23.08
N PRO A 536 -14.60 6.50 -24.43
CA PRO A 536 -14.35 5.30 -25.25
C PRO A 536 -12.97 4.63 -25.16
N ASP A 537 -11.97 5.28 -24.54
CA ASP A 537 -10.60 4.77 -24.42
C ASP A 537 -9.98 4.97 -23.02
N GLY A 538 -10.78 5.35 -22.01
CA GLY A 538 -10.21 5.57 -20.69
C GLY A 538 -11.15 6.14 -19.64
N ILE A 539 -10.58 6.29 -18.45
CA ILE A 539 -11.21 6.85 -17.26
C ILE A 539 -10.33 7.99 -16.76
N ALA A 540 -10.94 9.15 -16.49
CA ALA A 540 -10.32 10.26 -15.78
C ALA A 540 -10.98 10.42 -14.42
N THR A 541 -10.19 10.53 -13.36
CA THR A 541 -10.68 10.55 -11.98
C THR A 541 -10.28 11.85 -11.27
N SER A 542 -11.15 12.31 -10.38
CA SER A 542 -10.83 13.41 -9.47
C SER A 542 -11.68 13.32 -8.22
N SER A 543 -11.16 13.81 -7.11
CA SER A 543 -11.86 13.85 -5.84
C SER A 543 -11.53 15.09 -5.01
N ALA A 544 -12.44 15.40 -4.08
CA ALA A 544 -12.29 16.43 -3.08
C ALA A 544 -12.78 15.94 -1.72
N SER A 545 -12.13 16.38 -0.64
CA SER A 545 -12.49 16.07 0.74
C SER A 545 -13.55 17.05 1.27
N PHE A 546 -14.42 16.60 2.16
CA PHE A 546 -15.30 17.46 2.95
C PHE A 546 -15.63 16.81 4.30
N GLN A 547 -16.10 17.61 5.24
CA GLN A 547 -16.47 17.17 6.58
C GLN A 547 -17.93 17.49 6.88
N ILE A 548 -18.65 16.49 7.39
CA ILE A 548 -20.00 16.67 7.94
C ILE A 548 -19.89 16.88 9.44
N VAL A 549 -20.41 18.01 9.91
CA VAL A 549 -20.47 18.35 11.34
C VAL A 549 -21.91 18.51 11.78
N ARG A 550 -22.17 18.27 13.06
CA ARG A 550 -23.46 18.65 13.64
C ARG A 550 -23.62 20.16 13.55
N ASP A 551 -24.81 20.60 13.17
CA ASP A 551 -25.19 21.99 13.36
C ASP A 551 -25.28 22.24 14.88
N GLU A 552 -24.19 22.74 15.47
CA GLU A 552 -24.30 23.40 16.77
C GLU A 552 -25.13 24.65 16.53
N PHE A 553 -26.45 24.56 16.78
CA PHE A 553 -27.33 25.72 16.90
C PHE A 553 -26.57 26.77 17.69
N ASN A 554 -26.18 27.86 17.03
CA ASN A 554 -25.19 28.79 17.54
C ASN A 554 -25.80 29.57 18.73
N ILE A 555 -25.75 28.99 19.94
CA ILE A 555 -26.38 29.52 21.16
C ILE A 555 -25.87 30.96 21.42
N ARG A 556 -24.63 31.27 21.01
CA ARG A 556 -24.08 32.64 21.06
C ARG A 556 -24.86 33.63 20.22
N MET A 557 -25.33 33.24 19.03
CA MET A 557 -26.14 34.09 18.16
C MET A 557 -27.55 34.33 18.74
N LEU A 558 -28.18 33.31 19.34
CA LEU A 558 -29.45 33.45 20.05
C LEU A 558 -29.33 34.30 21.32
N ILE A 559 -28.22 34.18 22.07
CA ILE A 559 -27.93 35.05 23.21
C ILE A 559 -27.74 36.50 22.74
N LEU A 560 -27.03 36.73 21.62
CA LEU A 560 -26.84 38.07 21.05
C LEU A 560 -28.16 38.67 20.53
N ILE A 561 -29.00 37.88 19.85
CA ILE A 561 -30.33 38.31 19.41
C ILE A 561 -31.23 38.58 20.63
N GLY A 562 -31.20 37.72 21.64
CA GLY A 562 -31.93 37.88 22.89
C GLY A 562 -31.52 39.14 23.66
N LEU A 563 -30.22 39.41 23.78
CA LEU A 563 -29.67 40.63 24.37
C LEU A 563 -30.05 41.86 23.54
N GLY A 564 -30.05 41.77 22.21
CA GLY A 564 -30.48 42.83 21.31
C GLY A 564 -31.96 43.20 21.47
N VAL A 565 -32.84 42.20 21.55
CA VAL A 565 -34.28 42.39 21.79
C VAL A 565 -34.52 43.00 23.18
N LEU A 566 -33.78 42.57 24.20
CA LEU A 566 -33.89 43.08 25.56
C LEU A 566 -33.43 44.55 25.64
N MET A 567 -32.30 44.90 25.00
CA MET A 567 -31.84 46.28 24.83
C MET A 567 -32.87 47.16 24.12
N PHE A 568 -33.47 46.67 23.03
CA PHE A 568 -34.48 47.41 22.29
C PHE A 568 -35.76 47.65 23.13
N GLY A 569 -36.18 46.65 23.90
CA GLY A 569 -37.29 46.76 24.85
C GLY A 569 -37.02 47.82 25.94
N VAL A 570 -35.81 47.86 26.51
CA VAL A 570 -35.41 48.88 27.50
C VAL A 570 -35.43 50.28 26.89
N ILE A 571 -34.93 50.45 25.66
CA ILE A 571 -34.96 51.74 24.95
C ILE A 571 -36.39 52.23 24.76
N ILE A 572 -37.32 51.36 24.33
CA ILE A 572 -38.73 51.70 24.18
C ILE A 572 -39.33 52.14 25.53
N LEU A 573 -39.03 51.41 26.61
CA LEU A 573 -39.50 51.73 27.97
C LEU A 573 -39.00 53.10 28.44
N VAL A 574 -37.73 53.41 28.20
CA VAL A 574 -37.12 54.72 28.50
C VAL A 574 -37.78 55.82 27.68
N VAL A 575 -37.99 55.62 26.38
CA VAL A 575 -38.68 56.58 25.51
C VAL A 575 -40.12 56.81 25.98
N MET A 576 -40.84 55.77 26.38
CA MET A 576 -42.18 55.88 26.95
C MET A 576 -42.18 56.63 28.28
N MET A 577 -41.21 56.37 29.17
CA MET A 577 -41.06 57.10 30.43
C MET A 577 -40.72 58.58 30.20
N VAL A 578 -39.84 58.90 29.25
CA VAL A 578 -39.50 60.28 28.89
C VAL A 578 -40.70 60.99 28.27
N ARG A 579 -41.46 60.33 27.38
CA ARG A 579 -42.72 60.86 26.83
C ARG A 579 -43.77 61.08 27.92
N ARG A 580 -43.89 60.17 28.89
CA ARG A 580 -44.80 60.31 30.04
C ARG A 580 -44.39 61.46 30.96
N ARG A 581 -43.10 61.61 31.27
CA ARG A 581 -42.57 62.75 32.04
C ARG A 581 -42.77 64.09 31.32
N ARG A 582 -42.57 64.15 29.99
CA ARG A 582 -42.86 65.34 29.17
C ARG A 582 -44.36 65.69 29.15
N LYS A 583 -45.26 64.69 29.12
CA LYS A 583 -46.72 64.91 29.25
C LYS A 583 -47.11 65.44 30.63
N ILE A 584 -46.46 64.98 31.70
CA ILE A 584 -46.73 65.45 33.07
C ILE A 584 -46.20 66.87 33.28
N ARG A 585 -45.03 67.22 32.71
CA ARG A 585 -44.49 68.60 32.73
C ARG A 585 -45.25 69.61 31.88
N ARG A 586 -46.10 69.19 30.94
CA ARG A 586 -47.00 70.08 30.16
C ARG A 586 -48.38 70.27 30.83
N LYS A 587 -48.66 69.55 31.93
CA LYS A 587 -49.92 69.63 32.70
C LYS A 587 -49.75 70.30 34.08
N LYS A 588 -48.52 70.67 34.45
CA LYS A 588 -48.21 71.66 35.48
C LYS A 588 -47.76 72.91 34.76
#